data_AF-A0A1J8PM40-F1
#
_entry.id   AF-A0A1J8PM40-F1
#
_cell.length_a   1.000
_cell.length_b   1.000
_cell.length_c   1.000
_cell.angle_alpha   90.00
_cell.angle_beta   90.00
_cell.angle_gamma   90.00
#
_symmetry.space_group_name_H-M   'P 1'
#
loop_
_entity.id
_entity.type
_entity.pdbx_description
1 polymer ?
#
loop_
_entity_poly.entity_id
_entity_poly.type
_entity_poly.pdbx_seq_one_letter_code
_entity_poly.pdbx_strand_id
1 'polypeptide(L)'
;MGRLLADVSEKMQHKNLTKFLVHTTHDSTLAVLLYTFDVFDEKWPPFTSSVTFELFRRQTPPEQQTNLQQVLSSLWRRSSSDEHYVRMRYKNGNMVLPMCAAPGKHLPRSPEFCTLSAFQEKAKELTRKHWDTECFPRT
;
A
#
# COMPACT_ATOMS: atom_id res chain seq x y z
N MET A 1 13.02 6.20 -4.29
CA MET A 1 11.55 6.03 -4.33
C MET A 1 10.82 6.54 -3.10
N GLY A 2 11.49 6.78 -1.96
CA GLY A 2 10.84 7.23 -0.71
C GLY A 2 9.81 8.36 -0.86
N ARG A 3 10.18 9.49 -1.47
CA ARG A 3 9.26 10.63 -1.62
C ARG A 3 7.95 10.30 -2.36
N LEU A 4 8.03 9.48 -3.42
CA LEU A 4 6.83 9.02 -4.15
C LEU A 4 5.95 8.13 -3.25
N LEU A 5 6.56 7.19 -2.53
CA LEU A 5 5.84 6.29 -1.63
C LEU A 5 5.22 7.01 -0.43
N ALA A 6 5.86 8.07 0.06
CA ALA A 6 5.28 8.94 1.09
C ALA A 6 4.00 9.62 0.62
N ASP A 7 4.01 10.22 -0.58
CA ASP A 7 2.83 10.87 -1.16
C ASP A 7 1.70 9.86 -1.40
N VAL A 8 2.01 8.69 -2.01
CA VAL A 8 1.03 7.61 -2.20
C VAL A 8 0.43 7.17 -0.87
N SER A 9 1.27 6.94 0.14
CA SER A 9 0.86 6.55 1.49
C SER A 9 -0.04 7.59 2.17
N GLU A 10 0.31 8.88 2.06
CA GLU A 10 -0.47 9.99 2.60
C GLU A 10 -1.84 10.11 1.90
N LYS A 11 -1.88 9.99 0.58
CA LYS A 11 -3.14 10.02 -0.19
C LYS A 11 -4.05 8.83 0.12
N MET A 12 -3.52 7.69 0.55
CA MET A 12 -4.33 6.56 1.02
C MET A 12 -4.96 6.76 2.41
N GLN A 13 -4.37 7.61 3.26
CA GLN A 13 -4.88 7.86 4.62
C GLN A 13 -6.09 8.78 4.64
N HIS A 14 -6.04 9.83 3.83
CA HIS A 14 -7.11 10.81 3.81
C HIS A 14 -8.29 10.27 3.01
N LYS A 15 -9.50 10.33 3.59
CA LYS A 15 -10.77 10.28 2.84
C LYS A 15 -10.93 11.53 2.00
N ASN A 16 -9.95 11.77 1.13
CA ASN A 16 -9.91 12.89 0.23
C ASN A 16 -10.83 12.60 -0.97
N LEU A 17 -11.18 13.63 -1.72
CA LEU A 17 -12.00 13.47 -2.94
C LEU A 17 -11.28 12.64 -4.00
N THR A 18 -9.94 12.60 -3.97
CA THR A 18 -9.11 11.89 -4.95
C THR A 18 -9.25 10.38 -4.80
N LYS A 19 -10.00 9.76 -5.70
CA LYS A 19 -10.16 8.29 -5.81
C LYS A 19 -9.19 7.65 -6.80
N PHE A 20 -8.58 8.46 -7.67
CA PHE A 20 -7.69 8.02 -8.72
C PHE A 20 -6.54 9.01 -8.88
N LEU A 21 -5.31 8.50 -8.92
CA LEU A 21 -4.07 9.27 -9.00
C LEU A 21 -3.19 8.62 -10.06
N VAL A 22 -2.71 9.43 -11.01
CA VAL A 22 -1.87 8.96 -12.12
C VAL A 22 -0.55 9.73 -12.09
N HIS A 23 0.55 8.98 -12.04
CA HIS A 23 1.89 9.51 -12.23
C HIS A 23 2.48 8.92 -13.52
N THR A 24 2.95 9.78 -14.41
CA THR A 24 3.74 9.37 -15.58
C THR A 24 5.21 9.34 -15.21
N THR A 25 5.92 8.29 -15.63
CA THR A 25 7.33 8.11 -15.30
C THR A 25 8.06 7.30 -16.37
N HIS A 26 9.34 7.02 -16.12
CA HIS A 26 10.19 6.23 -16.97
C HIS A 26 10.27 4.77 -16.48
N ASP A 27 10.64 3.88 -17.39
CA ASP A 27 10.97 2.47 -17.12
C ASP A 27 11.94 2.28 -15.95
N SER A 28 12.99 3.08 -15.86
CA SER A 28 13.95 3.07 -14.75
C SER A 28 13.29 3.31 -13.39
N THR A 29 12.26 4.16 -13.34
CA THR A 29 11.51 4.40 -12.10
C THR A 29 10.66 3.19 -11.74
N LEU A 30 10.02 2.54 -12.72
CA LEU A 30 9.28 1.30 -12.48
C LEU A 30 10.21 0.17 -12.01
N ALA A 31 11.39 0.02 -12.62
CA ALA A 31 12.38 -0.98 -12.23
C ALA A 31 12.83 -0.77 -10.78
N VAL A 32 13.20 0.46 -10.40
CA VAL A 32 13.60 0.79 -9.02
C VAL A 32 12.43 0.60 -8.05
N LEU A 33 11.20 0.92 -8.44
CA LEU A 33 10.02 0.71 -7.60
C LEU A 33 9.77 -0.77 -7.33
N LEU A 34 9.86 -1.63 -8.35
CA LEU A 34 9.74 -3.08 -8.21
C LEU A 34 10.86 -3.64 -7.34
N TYR A 35 12.08 -3.15 -7.52
CA TYR A 35 13.25 -3.56 -6.71
C TYR A 35 13.09 -3.15 -5.25
N THR A 36 12.57 -1.94 -5.00
CA THR A 36 12.30 -1.43 -3.64
C THR A 36 11.34 -2.34 -2.87
N PHE A 37 10.40 -2.98 -3.57
CA PHE A 37 9.43 -3.92 -3.00
C PHE A 37 9.87 -5.39 -3.08
N ASP A 38 11.07 -5.67 -3.56
CA ASP A 38 11.60 -7.04 -3.72
C ASP A 38 10.70 -7.93 -4.61
N VAL A 39 10.20 -7.34 -5.70
CA VAL A 39 9.33 -8.02 -6.70
C VAL A 39 9.79 -7.77 -8.14
N PHE A 40 11.04 -7.33 -8.31
CA PHE A 40 11.62 -7.10 -9.63
C PHE A 40 12.01 -8.43 -10.28
N ASP A 41 11.55 -8.66 -11.51
CA ASP A 41 11.74 -9.90 -12.26
C ASP A 41 13.04 -9.92 -13.09
N GLU A 42 13.97 -8.99 -12.80
CA GLU A 42 15.22 -8.76 -13.55
C GLU A 42 15.01 -8.47 -15.06
N LYS A 43 13.78 -8.13 -15.46
CA LYS A 43 13.43 -7.78 -16.83
C LYS A 43 13.07 -6.31 -16.90
N TRP A 44 13.63 -5.63 -17.90
CA TRP A 44 13.33 -4.23 -18.12
C TRP A 44 11.82 -4.01 -18.31
N PRO A 45 11.22 -2.99 -17.67
CA PRO A 45 9.79 -2.72 -17.84
C PRO A 45 9.46 -2.43 -19.31
N PRO A 46 8.49 -3.16 -19.92
CA PRO A 46 8.16 -2.97 -21.32
C PRO A 46 7.41 -1.65 -21.55
N PHE A 47 7.27 -1.26 -22.81
CA PHE A 47 6.44 -0.11 -23.19
C PHE A 47 5.04 -0.22 -22.60
N THR A 48 4.49 0.93 -22.16
CA THR A 48 3.16 1.06 -21.55
C THR A 48 2.95 0.24 -20.28
N SER A 49 4.03 -0.30 -19.68
CA SER A 49 3.95 -0.92 -18.36
C SER A 49 3.58 0.11 -17.29
N SER A 50 2.86 -0.37 -16.28
CA SER A 50 2.44 0.43 -15.15
C SER A 50 2.51 -0.39 -13.87
N VAL A 51 2.78 0.31 -12.77
CA VAL A 51 2.57 -0.20 -11.41
C VAL A 51 1.32 0.46 -10.87
N THR A 52 0.42 -0.33 -10.29
CA THR A 52 -0.83 0.17 -9.70
C THR A 52 -0.90 -0.23 -8.24
N PHE A 53 -1.21 0.74 -7.37
CA PHE A 53 -1.58 0.48 -5.99
C PHE A 53 -3.09 0.67 -5.84
N GLU A 54 -3.75 -0.34 -5.29
CA GLU A 54 -5.18 -0.36 -5.07
C GLU A 54 -5.46 -0.40 -3.57
N LEU A 55 -6.35 0.49 -3.09
CA LEU A 55 -6.77 0.54 -1.69
C LEU A 55 -8.16 -0.09 -1.55
N PHE A 56 -8.26 -1.12 -0.70
CA PHE A 56 -9.49 -1.82 -0.38
C PHE A 56 -9.89 -1.54 1.06
N ARG A 57 -11.19 -1.61 1.31
CA ARG A 57 -11.76 -1.63 2.66
C ARG A 57 -12.54 -2.92 2.83
N ARG A 58 -12.28 -3.67 3.90
CA ARG A 58 -13.07 -4.85 4.22
C ARG A 58 -14.51 -4.46 4.51
N GLN A 59 -15.44 -5.08 3.81
CA GLN A 59 -16.86 -5.03 4.16
C GLN A 59 -17.13 -6.22 5.07
N THR A 60 -17.53 -5.96 6.31
CA THR A 60 -18.14 -7.01 7.14
C THR A 60 -19.58 -7.16 6.67
N PRO A 61 -20.03 -8.35 6.26
CA PRO A 61 -21.45 -8.58 6.01
C PRO A 61 -22.24 -8.19 7.27
N PRO A 62 -23.45 -7.62 7.14
CA PRO A 62 -24.36 -7.53 8.27
C PRO A 62 -24.76 -8.96 8.66
N GLU A 63 -23.96 -9.57 9.52
CA GLU A 63 -24.31 -10.79 10.21
C GLU A 63 -25.61 -10.50 11.00
N GLN A 64 -26.61 -11.38 10.91
CA GLN A 64 -27.92 -11.24 11.58
C GLN A 64 -27.72 -11.31 13.11
N GLN A 65 -27.19 -10.25 13.69
CA GLN A 65 -26.89 -10.16 15.10
C GLN A 65 -28.03 -9.44 15.82
N THR A 66 -28.45 -10.02 16.93
CA THR A 66 -29.42 -9.41 17.83
C THR A 66 -28.93 -8.04 18.31
N ASN A 67 -29.84 -7.08 18.55
CA ASN A 67 -29.53 -5.69 18.90
C ASN A 67 -28.46 -5.51 20.01
N LEU A 68 -28.32 -6.48 20.92
CA LEU A 68 -27.31 -6.47 21.99
C LEU A 68 -25.90 -6.86 21.51
N GLN A 69 -25.77 -7.84 20.60
CA GLN A 69 -24.49 -8.23 19.99
C GLN A 69 -23.93 -7.13 19.09
N GLN A 70 -24.80 -6.33 18.48
CA GLN A 70 -24.42 -5.19 17.65
C GLN A 70 -23.81 -4.04 18.47
N VAL A 71 -24.34 -3.78 19.68
CA VAL A 71 -23.78 -2.79 20.60
C VAL A 71 -22.43 -3.28 21.16
N LEU A 72 -22.34 -4.55 21.59
CA LEU A 72 -21.10 -5.13 22.10
C LEU A 72 -20.00 -5.17 21.03
N SER A 73 -20.31 -5.58 19.81
CA SER A 73 -19.35 -5.59 18.70
C SER A 73 -18.95 -4.17 18.29
N SER A 74 -19.84 -3.17 18.36
CA SER A 74 -19.49 -1.76 18.07
C SER A 74 -18.55 -1.14 19.11
N LEU A 75 -18.66 -1.54 20.38
CA LEU A 75 -17.74 -1.13 21.45
C LEU A 75 -16.33 -1.72 21.26
N TRP A 76 -16.23 -2.95 20.75
CA TRP A 76 -14.95 -3.62 20.46
C TRP A 76 -14.35 -3.18 19.11
N ARG A 77 -15.20 -2.80 18.14
CA ARG A 77 -14.79 -2.20 16.85
C ARG A 77 -14.10 -0.85 16.99
N ARG A 78 -14.25 -0.15 18.12
CA ARG A 78 -13.66 1.18 18.35
C ARG A 78 -12.13 1.17 18.49
N SER A 79 -11.51 -0.02 18.64
CA SER A 79 -10.05 -0.20 18.72
C SER A 79 -9.40 -0.65 17.39
N SER A 80 -10.17 -1.09 16.40
CA SER A 80 -9.63 -1.58 15.14
C SER A 80 -9.62 -0.41 14.16
N SER A 81 -8.44 0.16 13.90
CA SER A 81 -8.22 1.03 12.75
C SER A 81 -8.60 0.28 11.47
N ASP A 82 -9.87 0.39 11.08
CA ASP A 82 -10.42 0.30 9.73
C ASP A 82 -9.60 -0.64 8.81
N GLU A 83 -10.04 -1.91 8.67
CA GLU A 83 -9.38 -3.02 7.95
C GLU A 83 -9.17 -2.72 6.45
N HIS A 84 -8.22 -1.83 6.16
CA HIS A 84 -7.83 -1.47 4.80
C HIS A 84 -6.66 -2.33 4.35
N TYR A 85 -6.69 -2.67 3.06
CA TYR A 85 -5.66 -3.46 2.43
C TYR A 85 -5.16 -2.78 1.17
N VAL A 86 -3.87 -2.90 0.92
CA VAL A 86 -3.21 -2.40 -0.28
C VAL A 86 -2.80 -3.59 -1.14
N ARG A 87 -3.12 -3.53 -2.43
CA ARG A 87 -2.64 -4.49 -3.42
C ARG A 87 -1.80 -3.77 -4.46
N MET A 88 -0.62 -4.31 -4.75
CA MET A 88 0.24 -3.84 -5.83
C MET A 88 0.07 -4.73 -7.06
N ARG A 89 -0.03 -4.11 -8.24
CA ARG A 89 -0.10 -4.81 -9.53
C ARG A 89 1.02 -4.34 -10.45
N TYR A 90 1.57 -5.28 -11.21
CA TYR A 90 2.53 -5.03 -12.29
C TYR A 90 2.28 -6.01 -13.42
N LYS A 91 2.31 -5.54 -14.69
CA LYS A 91 1.99 -6.35 -15.88
C LYS A 91 0.68 -7.14 -15.73
N ASN A 92 -0.35 -6.51 -15.15
CA ASN A 92 -1.65 -7.13 -14.86
C ASN A 92 -1.62 -8.33 -13.88
N GLY A 93 -0.48 -8.61 -13.24
CA GLY A 93 -0.32 -9.60 -12.17
C GLY A 93 -0.43 -8.97 -10.79
N ASN A 94 -1.00 -9.72 -9.83
CA ASN A 94 -0.97 -9.35 -8.42
C ASN A 94 0.41 -9.66 -7.84
N MET A 95 1.02 -8.68 -7.18
CA MET A 95 2.32 -8.85 -6.54
C MET A 95 2.12 -9.26 -5.09
N VAL A 96 2.85 -10.29 -4.64
CA VAL A 96 2.97 -10.64 -3.22
C VAL A 96 4.19 -9.92 -2.68
N LEU A 97 3.98 -8.97 -1.76
CA LEU A 97 5.04 -8.12 -1.24
C LEU A 97 5.73 -8.81 -0.06
N PRO A 98 7.03 -9.19 -0.15
CA PRO A 98 7.73 -9.90 0.92
C PRO A 98 7.69 -9.17 2.27
N MET A 99 7.71 -7.82 2.24
CA MET A 99 7.60 -6.98 3.44
C MET A 99 6.30 -7.20 4.25
N CYS A 100 5.25 -7.74 3.61
CA CYS A 100 3.95 -8.00 4.22
C CYS A 100 3.73 -9.49 4.54
N ALA A 101 4.72 -10.36 4.31
CA ALA A 101 4.57 -11.81 4.43
C ALA A 101 4.37 -12.28 5.89
N ALA A 102 4.78 -11.49 6.88
CA ALA A 102 4.61 -11.85 8.28
C ALA A 102 3.11 -12.01 8.65
N PRO A 103 2.76 -12.94 9.58
CA PRO A 103 1.40 -13.09 10.06
C PRO A 103 0.82 -11.77 10.57
N GLY A 104 -0.40 -11.43 10.15
CA GLY A 104 -1.07 -10.18 10.52
C GLY A 104 -0.68 -8.95 9.68
N LYS A 105 0.34 -9.04 8.80
CA LYS A 105 0.69 -7.97 7.85
C LYS A 105 0.02 -8.11 6.47
N HIS A 106 -0.79 -9.14 6.28
CA HIS A 106 -1.58 -9.36 5.07
C HIS A 106 -2.92 -10.02 5.40
N LEU A 107 -3.84 -10.03 4.43
CA LEU A 107 -5.13 -10.72 4.52
C LEU A 107 -4.92 -12.25 4.56
N PRO A 108 -5.41 -12.97 5.60
CA PRO A 108 -5.24 -14.42 5.66
C PRO A 108 -5.77 -15.12 4.40
N ARG A 109 -4.97 -16.07 3.87
CA ARG A 109 -5.22 -16.81 2.62
C ARG A 109 -5.15 -15.97 1.33
N SER A 110 -4.82 -14.69 1.42
CA SER A 110 -4.69 -13.79 0.27
C SER A 110 -3.46 -12.88 0.48
N PRO A 111 -2.24 -13.43 0.33
CA PRO A 111 -0.99 -12.72 0.65
C PRO A 111 -0.70 -11.52 -0.25
N GLU A 112 -1.40 -11.36 -1.37
CA GLU A 112 -1.32 -10.19 -2.25
C GLU A 112 -1.97 -8.92 -1.66
N PHE A 113 -2.77 -9.07 -0.59
CA PHE A 113 -3.40 -7.96 0.11
C PHE A 113 -2.62 -7.62 1.38
N CYS A 114 -1.69 -6.70 1.27
CA CYS A 114 -0.94 -6.16 2.40
C CYS A 114 -1.86 -5.32 3.29
N THR A 115 -1.71 -5.36 4.61
CA THR A 115 -2.42 -4.40 5.47
C THR A 115 -1.94 -2.98 5.19
N LEU A 116 -2.85 -2.00 5.23
CA LEU A 116 -2.49 -0.60 5.01
C LEU A 116 -1.41 -0.14 6.00
N SER A 117 -1.47 -0.61 7.25
CA SER A 117 -0.45 -0.30 8.27
C SER A 117 0.94 -0.83 7.91
N ALA A 118 1.05 -2.06 7.42
CA ALA A 118 2.33 -2.63 6.98
C ALA A 118 2.89 -1.90 5.76
N PHE A 119 2.03 -1.52 4.81
CA PHE A 119 2.44 -0.70 3.67
C PHE A 119 2.98 0.67 4.11
N GLN A 120 2.28 1.35 5.01
CA GLN A 120 2.67 2.66 5.54
C GLN A 120 3.96 2.61 6.35
N GLU A 121 4.14 1.58 7.16
CA GLU A 121 5.38 1.33 7.91
C GLU A 121 6.57 1.30 6.95
N LYS A 122 6.47 0.52 5.86
CA LYS A 122 7.55 0.43 4.88
C LYS A 122 7.73 1.72 4.09
N ALA A 123 6.66 2.37 3.67
CA ALA A 123 6.74 3.66 2.98
C ALA A 123 7.48 4.70 3.84
N LYS A 124 7.21 4.72 5.15
CA LYS A 124 7.90 5.58 6.12
C LYS A 124 9.38 5.21 6.29
N GLU A 125 9.70 3.92 6.37
CA GLU A 125 11.09 3.43 6.46
C GLU A 125 11.93 3.87 5.24
N LEU A 126 11.35 3.79 4.04
CA LEU A 126 12.01 4.15 2.78
C LEU A 126 12.09 5.67 2.55
N THR A 127 11.30 6.45 3.28
CA THR A 127 11.25 7.90 3.15
C THR A 127 12.16 8.56 4.15
N ARG A 128 13.28 9.09 3.67
CA ARG A 128 14.19 9.88 4.50
C ARG A 128 13.52 11.20 4.91
N LYS A 129 13.69 11.59 6.17
CA LYS A 129 13.05 12.79 6.76
C LYS A 129 13.51 14.10 6.08
N HIS A 130 14.79 14.17 5.71
CA HIS A 130 15.41 15.35 5.11
C HIS A 130 16.01 15.00 3.74
N TRP A 131 15.16 14.53 2.81
CA TRP A 131 15.62 14.19 1.46
C TRP A 131 16.19 15.40 0.71
N ASP A 132 15.74 16.60 1.04
CA ASP A 132 16.13 17.89 0.47
C ASP A 132 17.61 18.20 0.74
N THR A 133 18.08 17.97 1.96
CA THR A 133 19.49 18.22 2.33
C THR A 133 20.42 17.19 1.70
N GLU A 134 19.98 15.94 1.56
CA GLU A 134 20.78 14.88 0.95
C GLU A 134 20.85 14.98 -0.56
N CYS A 135 19.79 15.49 -1.20
CA CYS A 135 19.75 15.76 -2.62
C CYS A 135 20.34 17.13 -2.97
N PHE A 136 20.81 17.90 -1.99
CA PHE A 136 21.50 19.16 -2.26
C PHE A 136 22.79 18.88 -3.03
N PRO A 137 23.03 19.55 -4.18
CA PRO A 137 24.24 19.36 -4.96
C PRO A 137 25.48 19.62 -4.11
N ARG A 138 26.40 18.64 -4.05
CA ARG A 138 27.71 18.85 -3.45
C ARG A 138 28.57 19.54 -4.50
N THR A 139 28.66 20.86 -4.39
CA THR A 139 29.63 21.69 -5.13
C THR A 139 31.03 21.45 -4.63
#